data_AF-A0A4Q6AQW0-F1
#
_entry.id   AF-A0A4Q6AQW0-F1
#
_cell.length_a   1.000
_cell.length_b   1.000
_cell.length_c   1.000
_cell.angle_alpha   90.00
_cell.angle_beta   90.00
_cell.angle_gamma   90.00
#
_symmetry.space_group_name_H-M   'P 1'
#
loop_
_entity.id
_entity.type
_entity.pdbx_description
1 polymer ?
#
loop_
_entity_poly.entity_id
_entity_poly.type
_entity_poly.pdbx_seq_one_letter_code
_entity_poly.pdbx_strand_id
1 'polypeptide(L)'
;LQQLVNACHQKGIAVVLDVVYNHMGPEGNYLGAIGPYFTNKYNTPWGDAINFDDEYCDGVREYFMENVLMWFRDFHIDALRMDAVHAIKDFSPVHILQEIKQRVNELKQETSRNYSVGLTAIPVKGLEITVDAYQIDIDDRIILTNNFSGGTNAQLRAELEAAGASQANFFTNAIDTRARGLEAVVSYNLNFGDKHSLRTVLAMTFIENIVKKGDDGKPVIYASPILVGSGQLGSYFNREDQSRIEVANPRSKLNLTFNYKFGKFGAMLRFVRFGKVTYLDPTIDPNDPSKFPVNAFTGRAETLDQTFDAKMVTDLSVSYQVLRYLGVTLGANNLFNEYQDMHIHSGNMSLGRFIYSRRVQQMGFNGSYFFARVSLNLPTGK
;
A
#
# COMPACT_ATOMS: atom_id res chain seq x y z
N LEU A 1 -6.69 15.43 8.53
CA LEU A 1 -6.57 16.50 7.50
C LEU A 1 -6.59 15.94 6.09
N GLN A 2 -5.68 15.03 5.70
CA GLN A 2 -5.67 14.42 4.34
C GLN A 2 -7.06 13.90 3.88
N GLN A 3 -7.80 13.21 4.74
CA GLN A 3 -9.16 12.74 4.43
C GLN A 3 -10.13 13.87 4.06
N LEU A 4 -10.01 15.03 4.70
CA LEU A 4 -10.82 16.22 4.38
C LEU A 4 -10.44 16.77 3.00
N VAL A 5 -9.14 16.88 2.72
CA VAL A 5 -8.62 17.35 1.43
C VAL A 5 -9.11 16.46 0.29
N ASN A 6 -8.98 15.14 0.45
CA ASN A 6 -9.49 14.17 -0.52
C ASN A 6 -11.01 14.28 -0.72
N ALA A 7 -11.78 14.54 0.33
CA ALA A 7 -13.23 14.74 0.22
C ALA A 7 -13.59 16.06 -0.50
N CYS A 8 -12.80 17.12 -0.34
CA CYS A 8 -12.92 18.35 -1.11
C CYS A 8 -12.61 18.12 -2.60
N HIS A 9 -11.53 17.39 -2.91
CA HIS A 9 -11.16 17.04 -4.28
C HIS A 9 -12.23 16.21 -5.00
N GLN A 10 -12.85 15.25 -4.32
CA GLN A 10 -13.99 14.48 -4.87
C GLN A 10 -15.18 15.37 -5.25
N LYS A 11 -15.27 16.58 -4.68
CA LYS A 11 -16.30 17.57 -4.99
C LYS A 11 -15.82 18.69 -5.94
N GLY A 12 -14.61 18.57 -6.49
CA GLY A 12 -14.01 19.57 -7.36
C GLY A 12 -13.61 20.86 -6.64
N ILE A 13 -13.32 20.80 -5.32
CA ILE A 13 -12.96 21.95 -4.49
C ILE A 13 -11.46 21.87 -4.19
N ALA A 14 -10.71 22.90 -4.58
CA ALA A 14 -9.30 23.06 -4.21
C ALA A 14 -9.16 23.50 -2.74
N VAL A 15 -8.08 23.06 -2.10
CA VAL A 15 -7.77 23.38 -0.70
C VAL A 15 -6.44 24.11 -0.62
N VAL A 16 -6.50 25.35 -0.12
CA VAL A 16 -5.33 26.20 0.15
C VAL A 16 -5.06 26.16 1.65
N LEU A 17 -3.86 25.77 2.06
CA LEU A 17 -3.47 25.72 3.47
C LEU A 17 -2.74 27.00 3.87
N ASP A 18 -3.17 27.60 4.98
CA ASP A 18 -2.47 28.72 5.59
C ASP A 18 -1.32 28.22 6.48
N VAL A 19 -0.11 28.69 6.22
CA VAL A 19 1.11 28.26 6.91
C VAL A 19 1.93 29.45 7.42
N VAL A 20 2.54 29.28 8.59
CA VAL A 20 3.36 30.29 9.26
C VAL A 20 4.81 29.81 9.32
N TYR A 21 5.66 30.38 8.47
CA TYR A 21 7.09 30.07 8.39
C TYR A 21 7.98 31.29 8.66
N ASN A 22 7.43 32.33 9.29
CA ASN A 22 8.14 33.57 9.57
C ASN A 22 8.47 33.76 11.07
N HIS A 23 7.77 33.07 11.97
CA HIS A 23 8.00 33.10 13.41
C HIS A 23 7.44 31.86 14.10
N MET A 24 7.75 31.72 15.40
CA MET A 24 7.12 30.74 16.29
C MET A 24 6.56 31.46 17.52
N GLY A 25 5.46 30.93 18.06
CA GLY A 25 4.85 31.47 19.27
C GLY A 25 5.80 31.35 20.49
N PRO A 26 5.71 32.27 21.46
CA PRO A 26 6.60 32.29 22.62
C PRO A 26 6.33 31.13 23.61
N GLU A 27 5.12 30.58 23.62
CA GLU A 27 4.74 29.49 24.52
C GLU A 27 4.90 28.12 23.84
N GLY A 28 5.61 27.20 24.52
CA GLY A 28 5.77 25.81 24.06
C GLY A 28 6.78 25.60 22.92
N ASN A 29 7.52 26.64 22.51
CA ASN A 29 8.54 26.54 21.48
C ASN A 29 9.89 26.11 22.09
N TYR A 30 10.25 24.85 21.89
CA TYR A 30 11.53 24.28 22.32
C TYR A 30 12.54 24.15 21.18
N LEU A 31 12.25 24.67 19.99
CA LEU A 31 13.13 24.49 18.82
C LEU A 31 14.53 25.06 19.06
N GLY A 32 14.64 26.19 19.75
CA GLY A 32 15.94 26.78 20.11
C GLY A 32 16.76 25.93 21.09
N ALA A 33 16.16 24.98 21.81
CA ALA A 33 16.87 24.07 22.70
C ALA A 33 17.44 22.84 21.99
N ILE A 34 16.96 22.55 20.78
CA ILE A 34 17.31 21.32 20.03
C ILE A 34 18.09 21.61 18.74
N GLY A 35 18.30 22.88 18.39
CA GLY A 35 19.10 23.26 17.24
C GLY A 35 19.07 24.75 16.94
N PRO A 36 19.83 25.20 15.94
CA PRO A 36 20.01 26.61 15.58
C PRO A 36 18.82 27.16 14.76
N TYR A 37 17.58 26.87 15.17
CA TYR A 37 16.36 27.24 14.44
C TYR A 37 16.08 28.74 14.39
N PHE A 38 16.69 29.52 15.28
CA PHE A 38 16.51 30.97 15.37
C PHE A 38 17.85 31.68 15.27
N THR A 39 17.82 32.90 14.73
CA THR A 39 18.96 33.81 14.68
C THR A 39 18.58 35.16 15.29
N ASN A 40 19.52 35.76 16.00
CA ASN A 40 19.41 37.12 16.53
C ASN A 40 19.93 38.18 15.53
N LYS A 41 20.40 37.76 14.35
CA LYS A 41 20.85 38.63 13.25
C LYS A 41 19.73 39.54 12.76
N TYR A 42 18.48 39.08 12.86
CA TYR A 42 17.30 39.84 12.50
C TYR A 42 16.24 39.77 13.59
N ASN A 43 15.53 40.88 13.77
CA ASN A 43 14.36 40.95 14.62
C ASN A 43 13.09 40.93 13.76
N THR A 44 12.12 40.11 14.17
CA THR A 44 10.76 40.13 13.63
C THR A 44 9.82 40.77 14.66
N PRO A 45 8.60 41.17 14.25
CA PRO A 45 7.57 41.62 15.21
C PRO A 45 7.21 40.59 16.30
N TRP A 46 7.65 39.33 16.17
CA TRP A 46 7.31 38.22 17.06
C TRP A 46 8.52 37.63 17.79
N GLY A 47 9.69 38.28 17.73
CA GLY A 47 10.94 37.83 18.35
C GLY A 47 12.01 37.47 17.34
N ASP A 48 12.93 36.59 17.75
CA ASP A 48 14.06 36.14 16.92
C ASP A 48 13.56 35.52 15.61
N ALA A 49 14.24 35.86 14.51
CA ALA A 49 13.89 35.34 13.19
C ALA A 49 14.23 33.85 13.07
N ILE A 50 13.48 33.13 12.24
CA ILE A 50 13.86 31.77 11.86
C ILE A 50 15.17 31.84 11.06
N ASN A 51 16.10 30.95 11.40
CA ASN A 51 17.45 30.94 10.83
C ASN A 51 17.46 30.33 9.42
N PHE A 52 17.25 31.17 8.40
CA PHE A 52 17.35 30.75 7.00
C PHE A 52 18.67 31.16 6.33
N ASP A 53 19.48 32.05 6.91
CA ASP A 53 20.68 32.58 6.24
C ASP A 53 21.90 32.82 7.15
N ASP A 54 21.85 32.35 8.39
CA ASP A 54 22.93 32.50 9.35
C ASP A 54 23.71 31.20 9.53
N GLU A 55 24.70 31.22 10.43
CA GLU A 55 25.50 30.03 10.72
C GLU A 55 24.59 28.82 11.05
N TYR A 56 24.91 27.66 10.47
CA TYR A 56 24.19 26.39 10.62
C TYR A 56 22.73 26.38 10.13
N CYS A 57 22.34 27.28 9.22
CA CYS A 57 20.97 27.35 8.70
C CYS A 57 20.54 26.19 7.80
N ASP A 58 21.46 25.44 7.18
CA ASP A 58 21.14 24.41 6.17
C ASP A 58 20.11 23.37 6.68
N GLY A 59 20.30 22.86 7.90
CA GLY A 59 19.37 21.89 8.50
C GLY A 59 18.01 22.50 8.84
N VAL A 60 17.96 23.80 9.14
CA VAL A 60 16.71 24.55 9.37
C VAL A 60 15.97 24.73 8.06
N ARG A 61 16.68 25.14 6.99
CA ARG A 61 16.13 25.26 5.63
C ARG A 61 15.51 23.94 5.18
N GLU A 62 16.26 22.84 5.30
CA GLU A 62 15.78 21.50 4.92
C GLU A 62 14.56 21.05 5.75
N TYR A 63 14.51 21.35 7.05
CA TYR A 63 13.33 21.06 7.88
C TYR A 63 12.06 21.74 7.35
N PHE A 64 12.13 23.06 7.09
CA PHE A 64 10.99 23.80 6.54
C PHE A 64 10.67 23.36 5.12
N MET A 65 11.68 22.98 4.35
CA MET A 65 11.46 22.43 3.02
C MET A 65 10.69 21.12 3.05
N GLU A 66 11.12 20.14 3.84
CA GLU A 66 10.41 18.87 3.98
C GLU A 66 9.00 19.06 4.56
N ASN A 67 8.80 20.04 5.44
CA ASN A 67 7.46 20.39 5.91
C ASN A 67 6.56 20.89 4.77
N VAL A 68 7.08 21.75 3.89
CA VAL A 68 6.37 22.21 2.70
C VAL A 68 6.04 21.04 1.79
N LEU A 69 7.03 20.20 1.46
CA LEU A 69 6.85 19.07 0.56
C LEU A 69 5.85 18.06 1.13
N MET A 70 5.84 17.83 2.45
CA MET A 70 4.84 17.00 3.13
C MET A 70 3.41 17.48 2.87
N TRP A 71 3.14 18.79 2.90
CA TRP A 71 1.79 19.30 2.63
C TRP A 71 1.29 18.97 1.22
N PHE A 72 2.17 19.06 0.22
CA PHE A 72 1.84 18.71 -1.16
C PHE A 72 1.81 17.19 -1.36
N ARG A 73 2.89 16.49 -0.99
CA ARG A 73 3.10 15.06 -1.23
C ARG A 73 2.15 14.17 -0.43
N ASP A 74 1.99 14.45 0.86
CA ASP A 74 1.31 13.53 1.78
C ASP A 74 -0.12 13.97 2.08
N PHE A 75 -0.36 15.30 2.17
CA PHE A 75 -1.67 15.85 2.49
C PHE A 75 -2.47 16.32 1.28
N HIS A 76 -1.86 16.30 0.08
CA HIS A 76 -2.46 16.67 -1.19
C HIS A 76 -2.97 18.12 -1.23
N ILE A 77 -2.35 19.03 -0.49
CA ILE A 77 -2.71 20.45 -0.51
C ILE A 77 -2.39 21.04 -1.88
N ASP A 78 -3.31 21.83 -2.44
CA ASP A 78 -3.18 22.37 -3.80
C ASP A 78 -2.29 23.63 -3.84
N ALA A 79 -2.29 24.41 -2.76
CA ALA A 79 -1.44 25.59 -2.61
C ALA A 79 -1.23 25.97 -1.14
N LEU A 80 -0.13 26.68 -0.87
CA LEU A 80 0.13 27.28 0.43
C LEU A 80 -0.11 28.79 0.37
N ARG A 81 -0.93 29.30 1.30
CA ARG A 81 -0.97 30.72 1.65
C ARG A 81 0.06 30.92 2.75
N MET A 82 1.15 31.61 2.44
CA MET A 82 2.23 31.84 3.41
C MET A 82 2.00 33.15 4.16
N ASP A 83 1.97 33.07 5.48
CA ASP A 83 1.76 34.22 6.33
C ASP A 83 2.99 35.12 6.39
N ALA A 84 2.75 36.43 6.42
CA ALA A 84 3.73 37.49 6.62
C ALA A 84 5.09 37.26 5.94
N VAL A 85 5.09 36.93 4.64
CA VAL A 85 6.31 36.61 3.88
C VAL A 85 7.40 37.69 3.93
N HIS A 86 7.03 38.95 4.17
CA HIS A 86 7.95 40.08 4.35
C HIS A 86 8.82 39.98 5.63
N ALA A 87 8.37 39.19 6.60
CA ALA A 87 9.06 38.91 7.85
C ALA A 87 9.96 37.67 7.77
N ILE A 88 9.90 36.89 6.68
CA ILE A 88 10.88 35.84 6.40
C ILE A 88 12.18 36.55 6.00
N LYS A 89 13.23 36.39 6.81
CA LYS A 89 14.53 37.02 6.59
C LYS A 89 15.49 35.97 6.04
N ASP A 90 15.82 36.12 4.77
CA ASP A 90 16.79 35.28 4.10
C ASP A 90 17.46 36.08 2.97
N PHE A 91 18.74 36.35 3.14
CA PHE A 91 19.59 37.06 2.18
C PHE A 91 20.65 36.13 1.57
N SER A 92 20.44 34.81 1.66
CA SER A 92 21.23 33.83 0.95
C SER A 92 21.14 34.03 -0.56
N PRO A 93 22.11 33.51 -1.35
CA PRO A 93 22.07 33.60 -2.82
C PRO A 93 20.79 33.05 -3.45
N VAL A 94 20.15 32.07 -2.79
CA VAL A 94 18.80 31.59 -3.13
C VAL A 94 17.90 31.77 -1.92
N HIS A 95 16.93 32.67 -2.04
CA HIS A 95 15.95 32.91 -0.99
C HIS A 95 15.07 31.66 -0.79
N ILE A 96 14.69 31.35 0.45
CA ILE A 96 13.95 30.14 0.84
C ILE A 96 12.64 30.00 0.09
N LEU A 97 11.89 31.09 -0.13
CA LEU A 97 10.70 31.09 -1.00
C LEU A 97 10.97 30.69 -2.45
N GLN A 98 12.13 31.07 -3.01
CA GLN A 98 12.53 30.65 -4.35
C GLN A 98 12.93 29.16 -4.35
N GLU A 99 13.66 28.72 -3.33
CA GLU A 99 14.00 27.31 -3.16
C GLU A 99 12.75 26.44 -2.98
N ILE A 100 11.77 26.90 -2.18
CA ILE A 100 10.47 26.26 -2.02
C ILE A 100 9.81 26.07 -3.38
N LYS A 101 9.76 27.11 -4.19
CA LYS A 101 9.17 27.02 -5.53
C LYS A 101 9.93 26.02 -6.41
N GLN A 102 11.25 26.00 -6.36
CA GLN A 102 12.07 25.06 -7.14
C GLN A 102 11.79 23.60 -6.72
N ARG A 103 11.87 23.32 -5.42
CA ARG A 103 11.66 21.96 -4.86
C ARG A 103 10.22 21.48 -5.03
N VAL A 104 9.23 22.36 -4.90
CA VAL A 104 7.81 22.01 -5.19
C VAL A 104 7.62 21.73 -6.68
N ASN A 105 8.30 22.44 -7.58
CA ASN A 105 8.25 22.14 -9.01
C ASN A 105 8.97 20.83 -9.38
N GLU A 106 9.92 20.39 -8.56
CA GLU A 106 10.61 19.10 -8.70
C GLU A 106 9.77 17.92 -8.20
N LEU A 107 8.70 18.15 -7.42
CA LEU A 107 7.75 17.10 -7.07
C LEU A 107 7.02 16.64 -8.34
N LYS A 108 7.48 15.52 -8.90
CA LYS A 108 6.79 14.85 -9.99
C LYS A 108 5.54 14.20 -9.41
N GLN A 109 4.38 14.74 -9.74
CA GLN A 109 3.11 14.16 -9.34
C GLN A 109 2.98 12.76 -9.95
N GLU A 110 2.54 11.78 -9.16
CA GLU A 110 2.04 10.52 -9.70
C GLU A 110 0.80 10.84 -10.54
N THR A 111 0.81 10.47 -11.82
CA THR A 111 -0.33 10.70 -12.71
C THR A 111 -0.95 9.37 -13.10
N SER A 112 -2.28 9.36 -13.29
CA SER A 112 -2.98 8.15 -13.70
C SER A 112 -3.93 8.39 -14.87
N ARG A 113 -4.04 7.38 -15.72
CA ARG A 113 -5.04 7.30 -16.79
C ARG A 113 -5.88 6.05 -16.58
N ASN A 114 -7.18 6.23 -16.44
CA ASN A 114 -8.12 5.15 -16.18
C ASN A 114 -9.11 5.01 -17.33
N TYR A 115 -9.25 3.79 -17.83
CA TYR A 115 -10.25 3.38 -18.80
C TYR A 115 -11.06 2.26 -18.19
N SER A 116 -12.39 2.40 -18.14
CA SER A 116 -13.28 1.34 -17.69
C SER A 116 -14.50 1.21 -18.58
N VAL A 117 -15.02 -0.01 -18.67
CA VAL A 117 -16.29 -0.34 -19.32
C VAL A 117 -17.02 -1.36 -18.46
N GLY A 118 -18.30 -1.11 -18.22
CA GLY A 118 -19.14 -1.94 -17.36
C GLY A 118 -20.45 -2.30 -18.03
N LEU A 119 -20.98 -3.47 -17.68
CA LEU A 119 -22.30 -3.95 -18.08
C LEU A 119 -23.03 -4.51 -16.88
N THR A 120 -24.26 -4.04 -16.69
CA THR A 120 -25.19 -4.57 -15.69
C THR A 120 -26.46 -5.04 -16.38
N ALA A 121 -26.90 -6.26 -16.07
CA ALA A 121 -28.08 -6.84 -16.68
C ALA A 121 -28.89 -7.69 -15.68
N ILE A 122 -30.20 -7.69 -15.90
CA ILE A 122 -31.15 -8.61 -15.25
C ILE A 122 -31.81 -9.42 -16.36
N PRO A 123 -31.14 -10.42 -16.96
CA PRO A 123 -31.62 -11.11 -18.15
C PRO A 123 -32.90 -11.92 -17.89
N VAL A 124 -33.08 -12.41 -16.65
CA VAL A 124 -34.30 -13.07 -16.19
C VAL A 124 -34.59 -12.65 -14.76
N LYS A 125 -35.85 -12.80 -14.32
CA LYS A 125 -36.27 -12.45 -12.96
C LYS A 125 -35.38 -13.15 -11.93
N GLY A 126 -34.79 -12.35 -11.04
CA GLY A 126 -33.97 -12.85 -9.93
C GLY A 126 -32.50 -13.09 -10.27
N LEU A 127 -32.09 -13.05 -11.55
CA LEU A 127 -30.68 -13.14 -11.97
C LEU A 127 -30.15 -11.74 -12.28
N GLU A 128 -29.15 -11.29 -11.53
CA GLU A 128 -28.42 -10.05 -11.73
C GLU A 128 -26.97 -10.37 -12.08
N ILE A 129 -26.45 -9.72 -13.12
CA ILE A 129 -25.08 -9.89 -13.61
C ILE A 129 -24.47 -8.50 -13.76
N THR A 130 -23.32 -8.30 -13.14
CA THR A 130 -22.45 -7.13 -13.31
C THR A 130 -21.10 -7.61 -13.81
N VAL A 131 -20.55 -6.95 -14.83
CA VAL A 131 -19.21 -7.20 -15.34
C VAL A 131 -18.53 -5.87 -15.63
N ASP A 132 -17.34 -5.67 -15.07
CA ASP A 132 -16.54 -4.47 -15.23
C ASP A 132 -15.15 -4.87 -15.72
N ALA A 133 -14.68 -4.24 -16.80
CA ALA A 133 -13.31 -4.36 -17.28
C ALA A 133 -12.63 -2.99 -17.17
N TYR A 134 -11.37 -2.98 -16.74
CA TYR A 134 -10.62 -1.74 -16.59
C TYR A 134 -9.15 -1.89 -16.95
N GLN A 135 -8.56 -0.76 -17.32
CA GLN A 135 -7.13 -0.56 -17.41
C GLN A 135 -6.77 0.76 -16.72
N ILE A 136 -5.80 0.70 -15.81
CA ILE A 136 -5.27 1.87 -15.11
C ILE A 136 -3.77 1.89 -15.38
N ASP A 137 -3.32 2.92 -16.08
CA ASP A 137 -1.90 3.25 -16.23
C ASP A 137 -1.55 4.28 -15.15
N ILE A 138 -0.49 4.02 -14.37
CA ILE A 138 0.06 4.94 -13.38
C ILE A 138 1.47 5.26 -13.84
N ASP A 139 1.71 6.53 -14.12
CA ASP A 139 3.02 7.06 -14.46
C ASP A 139 3.63 7.74 -13.24
N ASP A 140 4.95 7.60 -13.06
CA ASP A 140 5.70 8.16 -11.93
C ASP A 140 5.23 7.66 -10.58
N ARG A 141 5.00 6.34 -10.47
CA ARG A 141 4.53 5.72 -9.23
C ARG A 141 5.54 5.90 -8.10
N ILE A 142 5.06 6.41 -6.97
CA ILE A 142 5.88 6.56 -5.77
C ILE A 142 6.06 5.19 -5.11
N ILE A 143 7.32 4.80 -4.90
CA ILE A 143 7.69 3.62 -4.12
C ILE A 143 8.62 4.02 -2.98
N LEU A 144 8.64 3.20 -1.93
CA LEU A 144 9.68 3.27 -0.91
C LEU A 144 10.87 2.46 -1.40
N THR A 145 12.06 3.07 -1.47
CA THR A 145 13.28 2.33 -1.84
C THR A 145 13.65 1.31 -0.77
N ASN A 146 14.58 0.41 -1.09
CA ASN A 146 15.25 -0.38 -0.07
C ASN A 146 16.30 0.47 0.66
N ASN A 147 16.96 -0.16 1.62
CA ASN A 147 17.96 0.50 2.44
C ASN A 147 19.25 0.71 1.63
N PHE A 148 19.63 1.97 1.50
CA PHE A 148 20.97 2.38 1.13
C PHE A 148 21.85 2.34 2.39
N SER A 149 23.00 1.70 2.28
CA SER A 149 24.02 1.70 3.34
C SER A 149 25.31 2.30 2.79
N GLY A 150 26.15 2.82 3.69
CA GLY A 150 27.44 3.40 3.31
C GLY A 150 28.33 2.43 2.53
N GLY A 151 28.21 1.11 2.77
CA GLY A 151 28.92 0.09 2.01
C GLY A 151 30.40 0.42 1.81
N THR A 152 30.87 0.39 0.56
CA THR A 152 32.21 0.83 0.15
C THR A 152 32.27 2.32 -0.24
N ASN A 153 31.14 3.03 -0.25
CA ASN A 153 31.06 4.45 -0.60
C ASN A 153 31.34 5.32 0.64
N ALA A 154 32.57 5.81 0.75
CA ALA A 154 33.02 6.62 1.88
C ALA A 154 32.21 7.91 2.06
N GLN A 155 31.75 8.53 0.97
CA GLN A 155 30.96 9.76 1.03
C GLN A 155 29.56 9.48 1.60
N LEU A 156 28.84 8.51 1.04
CA LEU A 156 27.52 8.11 1.56
C LEU A 156 27.60 7.66 3.03
N ARG A 157 28.69 6.97 3.41
CA ARG A 157 28.92 6.60 4.80
C ARG A 157 29.11 7.82 5.71
N ALA A 158 29.89 8.82 5.30
CA ALA A 158 30.07 10.03 6.07
C ALA A 158 28.75 10.83 6.23
N GLU A 159 27.93 10.89 5.17
CA GLU A 159 26.61 11.54 5.21
C GLU A 159 25.65 10.81 6.17
N LEU A 160 25.61 9.47 6.12
CA LEU A 160 24.82 8.67 7.06
C LEU A 160 25.30 8.82 8.51
N GLU A 161 26.62 8.75 8.74
CA GLU A 161 27.23 8.93 10.06
C GLU A 161 26.93 10.32 10.64
N ALA A 162 27.00 11.37 9.82
CA ALA A 162 26.65 12.74 10.22
C ALA A 162 25.16 12.87 10.63
N ALA A 163 24.28 12.10 9.99
CA ALA A 163 22.87 12.01 10.35
C ALA A 163 22.58 11.05 11.54
N GLY A 164 23.61 10.44 12.14
CA GLY A 164 23.46 9.46 13.21
C GLY A 164 22.79 8.15 12.75
N ALA A 165 22.84 7.85 11.45
CA ALA A 165 22.19 6.71 10.81
C ALA A 165 23.20 5.71 10.24
N SER A 166 22.80 4.45 10.10
CA SER A 166 23.59 3.41 9.41
C SER A 166 23.04 3.08 8.03
N GLN A 167 21.78 3.42 7.78
CA GLN A 167 21.04 3.18 6.55
C GLN A 167 20.01 4.29 6.33
N ALA A 168 19.64 4.52 5.08
CA ALA A 168 18.55 5.41 4.69
C ALA A 168 17.71 4.78 3.58
N ASN A 169 16.42 5.10 3.56
CA ASN A 169 15.51 4.84 2.45
C ASN A 169 14.62 6.07 2.25
N PHE A 170 14.03 6.20 1.08
CA PHE A 170 13.24 7.38 0.74
C PHE A 170 12.11 7.02 -0.22
N PHE A 171 11.09 7.87 -0.26
CA PHE A 171 10.01 7.78 -1.24
C PHE A 171 10.43 8.45 -2.54
N THR A 172 10.14 7.82 -3.67
CA THR A 172 10.58 8.31 -4.98
C THR A 172 9.71 7.78 -6.12
N ASN A 173 9.55 8.58 -7.17
CA ASN A 173 8.85 8.22 -8.39
C ASN A 173 9.73 7.33 -9.28
N ALA A 174 9.90 6.06 -8.92
CA ALA A 174 10.89 5.19 -9.54
C ALA A 174 10.41 4.47 -10.81
N ILE A 175 9.10 4.24 -10.96
CA ILE A 175 8.59 3.29 -11.95
C ILE A 175 7.22 3.70 -12.49
N ASP A 176 6.87 3.19 -13.66
CA ASP A 176 5.49 3.19 -14.14
C ASP A 176 4.85 1.82 -13.95
N THR A 177 3.55 1.79 -13.73
CA THR A 177 2.80 0.54 -13.60
C THR A 177 1.52 0.55 -14.42
N ARG A 178 1.02 -0.65 -14.73
CA ARG A 178 -0.30 -0.83 -15.33
C ARG A 178 -1.05 -1.91 -14.58
N ALA A 179 -2.30 -1.62 -14.23
CA ALA A 179 -3.27 -2.58 -13.76
C ALA A 179 -4.30 -2.85 -14.86
N ARG A 180 -4.60 -4.11 -15.14
CA ARG A 180 -5.72 -4.54 -15.98
C ARG A 180 -6.57 -5.50 -15.20
N GLY A 181 -7.88 -5.27 -15.17
CA GLY A 181 -8.78 -6.09 -14.39
C GLY A 181 -10.06 -6.43 -15.13
N LEU A 182 -10.62 -7.59 -14.78
CA LEU A 182 -11.97 -8.02 -15.07
C LEU A 182 -12.62 -8.44 -13.76
N GLU A 183 -13.72 -7.81 -13.42
CA GLU A 183 -14.52 -8.10 -12.24
C GLU A 183 -15.93 -8.48 -12.67
N ALA A 184 -16.50 -9.50 -12.04
CA ALA A 184 -17.85 -9.95 -12.35
C ALA A 184 -18.57 -10.40 -11.08
N VAL A 185 -19.83 -10.00 -10.95
CA VAL A 185 -20.72 -10.46 -9.88
C VAL A 185 -21.98 -11.03 -10.52
N VAL A 186 -22.27 -12.29 -10.20
CA VAL A 186 -23.50 -12.97 -10.61
C VAL A 186 -24.29 -13.30 -9.35
N SER A 187 -25.50 -12.76 -9.23
CA SER A 187 -26.41 -13.02 -8.11
C SER A 187 -27.70 -13.61 -8.62
N TYR A 188 -28.11 -14.77 -8.09
CA TYR A 188 -29.38 -15.39 -8.41
C TYR A 188 -30.22 -15.62 -7.15
N ASN A 189 -31.44 -15.09 -7.15
CA ASN A 189 -32.43 -15.27 -6.09
C ASN A 189 -33.54 -16.21 -6.58
N LEU A 190 -33.57 -17.42 -6.04
CA LEU A 190 -34.59 -18.41 -6.31
C LEU A 190 -35.49 -18.58 -5.09
N ASN A 191 -36.77 -18.25 -5.23
CA ASN A 191 -37.80 -18.63 -4.27
C ASN A 191 -38.58 -19.82 -4.83
N PHE A 192 -38.73 -20.88 -4.04
CA PHE A 192 -39.43 -22.10 -4.46
C PHE A 192 -40.24 -22.70 -3.32
N GLY A 193 -41.43 -23.21 -3.65
CA GLY A 193 -42.45 -23.51 -2.63
C GLY A 193 -42.78 -22.29 -1.75
N ASP A 194 -43.55 -22.53 -0.68
CA ASP A 194 -44.07 -21.42 0.13
C ASP A 194 -43.06 -20.86 1.14
N LYS A 195 -41.95 -21.59 1.37
CA LYS A 195 -41.05 -21.32 2.51
C LYS A 195 -39.56 -21.38 2.19
N HIS A 196 -39.17 -21.64 0.94
CA HIS A 196 -37.76 -21.74 0.56
C HIS A 196 -37.29 -20.52 -0.23
N SER A 197 -36.12 -20.03 0.14
CA SER A 197 -35.36 -19.06 -0.65
C SER A 197 -33.90 -19.46 -0.69
N LEU A 198 -33.31 -19.49 -1.87
CA LEU A 198 -31.88 -19.68 -2.09
C LEU A 198 -31.33 -18.45 -2.82
N ARG A 199 -30.37 -17.78 -2.21
CA ARG A 199 -29.56 -16.75 -2.86
C ARG A 199 -28.17 -17.29 -3.13
N THR A 200 -27.79 -17.36 -4.39
CA THR A 200 -26.44 -17.71 -4.84
C THR A 200 -25.74 -16.45 -5.33
N VAL A 201 -24.52 -16.20 -4.86
CA VAL A 201 -23.69 -15.09 -5.33
C VAL A 201 -22.32 -15.64 -5.71
N LEU A 202 -21.91 -15.43 -6.96
CA LEU A 202 -20.57 -15.69 -7.45
C LEU A 202 -19.91 -14.35 -7.77
N ALA A 203 -18.90 -13.96 -6.99
CA ALA A 203 -18.03 -12.82 -7.29
C ALA A 203 -16.68 -13.32 -7.80
N MET A 204 -16.19 -12.76 -8.90
CA MET A 204 -14.96 -13.14 -9.57
C MET A 204 -14.14 -11.88 -9.85
N THR A 205 -12.87 -11.93 -9.51
CA THR A 205 -11.92 -10.85 -9.74
C THR A 205 -10.69 -11.43 -10.41
N PHE A 206 -10.31 -10.88 -11.57
CA PHE A 206 -9.08 -11.21 -12.29
C PHE A 206 -8.31 -9.91 -12.48
N ILE A 207 -7.09 -9.83 -11.94
CA ILE A 207 -6.27 -8.61 -11.99
C ILE A 207 -4.86 -8.99 -12.40
N GLU A 208 -4.33 -8.29 -13.38
CA GLU A 208 -2.92 -8.30 -13.75
C GLU A 208 -2.32 -6.93 -13.48
N ASN A 209 -1.37 -6.88 -12.56
CA ASN A 209 -0.53 -5.72 -12.33
C ASN A 209 0.85 -5.98 -12.94
N ILE A 210 1.38 -5.00 -13.66
CA ILE A 210 2.73 -5.03 -14.22
C ILE A 210 3.48 -3.75 -13.88
N VAL A 211 4.79 -3.86 -13.70
CA VAL A 211 5.71 -2.74 -13.85
C VAL A 211 6.05 -2.61 -15.34
N LYS A 212 6.02 -1.40 -15.90
CA LYS A 212 6.34 -1.21 -17.32
C LYS A 212 7.80 -1.59 -17.57
N LYS A 213 8.05 -2.26 -18.69
CA LYS A 213 9.35 -2.82 -19.06
C LYS A 213 9.87 -2.17 -20.33
N GLY A 214 11.19 -2.09 -20.44
CA GLY A 214 11.88 -1.65 -21.66
C GLY A 214 11.93 -2.77 -22.71
N ASP A 215 12.55 -2.48 -23.84
CA ASP A 215 12.72 -3.44 -24.94
C ASP A 215 13.57 -4.67 -24.55
N ASP A 216 14.36 -4.55 -23.49
CA ASP A 216 15.17 -5.62 -22.90
C ASP A 216 14.37 -6.56 -21.97
N GLY A 217 13.08 -6.29 -21.77
CA GLY A 217 12.20 -7.06 -20.90
C GLY A 217 12.42 -6.81 -19.40
N LYS A 218 13.25 -5.83 -19.01
CA LYS A 218 13.47 -5.45 -17.61
C LYS A 218 12.61 -4.27 -17.20
N PRO A 219 12.26 -4.12 -15.90
CA PRO A 219 11.55 -2.95 -15.41
C PRO A 219 12.27 -1.65 -15.80
N VAL A 220 11.52 -0.67 -16.30
CA VAL A 220 12.05 0.69 -16.48
C VAL A 220 12.10 1.36 -15.11
N ILE A 221 13.31 1.69 -14.67
CA ILE A 221 13.57 2.32 -13.39
C ILE A 221 14.12 3.73 -13.64
N TYR A 222 13.38 4.75 -13.23
CA TYR A 222 13.75 6.16 -13.32
C TYR A 222 14.73 6.55 -12.22
N ALA A 223 15.98 6.09 -12.36
CA ALA A 223 17.06 6.40 -11.43
C ALA A 223 18.03 7.44 -11.99
N SER A 224 18.72 8.15 -11.10
CA SER A 224 19.78 9.08 -11.50
C SER A 224 20.98 8.34 -12.12
N PRO A 225 21.76 8.98 -13.01
CA PRO A 225 22.98 8.39 -13.56
C PRO A 225 23.99 7.93 -12.50
N ILE A 226 23.99 8.61 -11.34
CA ILE A 226 24.85 8.25 -10.20
C ILE A 226 24.45 6.89 -9.64
N LEU A 227 23.15 6.65 -9.40
CA LEU A 227 22.64 5.35 -8.90
C LEU A 227 22.90 4.21 -9.88
N VAL A 228 22.78 4.49 -11.19
CA VAL A 228 23.10 3.52 -12.24
C VAL A 228 24.61 3.22 -12.24
N GLY A 229 25.44 4.26 -12.25
CA GLY A 229 26.90 4.14 -12.30
C GLY A 229 27.51 3.51 -11.04
N SER A 230 26.89 3.67 -9.87
CA SER A 230 27.30 3.06 -8.61
C SER A 230 26.81 1.62 -8.44
N GLY A 231 26.00 1.10 -9.36
CA GLY A 231 25.42 -0.25 -9.26
C GLY A 231 24.36 -0.40 -8.16
N GLN A 232 23.76 0.70 -7.70
CA GLN A 232 22.81 0.70 -6.58
C GLN A 232 21.34 0.61 -7.01
N LEU A 233 21.07 0.30 -8.28
CA LEU A 233 19.69 0.11 -8.78
C LEU A 233 18.91 -0.94 -7.97
N GLY A 234 19.55 -2.02 -7.50
CA GLY A 234 18.91 -3.03 -6.66
C GLY A 234 18.57 -2.53 -5.24
N SER A 235 19.25 -1.50 -4.73
CA SER A 235 18.81 -0.82 -3.49
C SER A 235 17.65 0.14 -3.78
N TYR A 236 17.59 0.69 -4.99
CA TYR A 236 16.53 1.61 -5.39
C TYR A 236 15.20 0.89 -5.66
N PHE A 237 15.20 -0.17 -6.47
CA PHE A 237 14.04 -1.02 -6.76
C PHE A 237 14.50 -2.41 -7.19
N ASN A 238 14.14 -3.46 -6.44
CA ASN A 238 14.59 -4.84 -6.70
C ASN A 238 13.46 -5.79 -7.12
N ARG A 239 13.84 -7.06 -7.31
CA ARG A 239 12.91 -8.13 -7.71
C ARG A 239 11.84 -8.41 -6.67
N GLU A 240 12.14 -8.26 -5.38
CA GLU A 240 11.15 -8.41 -4.31
C GLU A 240 10.11 -7.28 -4.41
N ASP A 241 10.53 -6.04 -4.65
CA ASP A 241 9.62 -4.90 -4.85
C ASP A 241 8.75 -5.08 -6.10
N GLN A 242 9.35 -5.54 -7.20
CA GLN A 242 8.60 -5.93 -8.39
C GLN A 242 7.57 -7.02 -8.07
N SER A 243 7.95 -8.04 -7.30
CA SER A 243 7.03 -9.12 -6.92
C SER A 243 5.83 -8.60 -6.14
N ARG A 244 6.04 -7.63 -5.22
CA ARG A 244 4.97 -7.01 -4.41
C ARG A 244 3.87 -6.40 -5.27
N ILE A 245 4.25 -5.88 -6.44
CA ILE A 245 3.34 -5.29 -7.42
C ILE A 245 2.72 -6.36 -8.31
N GLU A 246 3.54 -7.24 -8.91
CA GLU A 246 3.10 -8.07 -10.04
C GLU A 246 2.47 -9.42 -9.66
N VAL A 247 2.94 -10.04 -8.57
CA VAL A 247 2.69 -11.48 -8.30
C VAL A 247 2.56 -11.87 -6.82
N ALA A 248 2.86 -10.98 -5.88
CA ALA A 248 2.71 -11.23 -4.43
C ALA A 248 1.25 -11.28 -3.99
N ASN A 249 0.35 -10.72 -4.81
CA ASN A 249 -1.09 -10.74 -4.62
C ASN A 249 -1.75 -11.68 -5.65
N PRO A 250 -2.80 -12.43 -5.29
CA PRO A 250 -3.47 -13.33 -6.21
C PRO A 250 -4.03 -12.58 -7.43
N ARG A 251 -3.64 -13.00 -8.63
CA ARG A 251 -4.21 -12.49 -9.89
C ARG A 251 -5.65 -12.90 -10.12
N SER A 252 -6.17 -13.84 -9.34
CA SER A 252 -7.56 -14.27 -9.40
C SER A 252 -8.11 -14.50 -8.00
N LYS A 253 -9.34 -14.05 -7.73
CA LYS A 253 -10.09 -14.39 -6.52
C LYS A 253 -11.53 -14.72 -6.89
N LEU A 254 -12.04 -15.84 -6.38
CA LEU A 254 -13.42 -16.28 -6.58
C LEU A 254 -14.09 -16.41 -5.22
N ASN A 255 -15.32 -15.90 -5.09
CA ASN A 255 -16.15 -16.04 -3.90
C ASN A 255 -17.54 -16.53 -4.33
N LEU A 256 -17.84 -17.80 -4.02
CA LEU A 256 -19.13 -18.42 -4.28
C LEU A 256 -19.85 -18.61 -2.95
N THR A 257 -20.97 -17.94 -2.76
CA THR A 257 -21.78 -18.03 -1.53
C THR A 257 -23.20 -18.50 -1.85
N PHE A 258 -23.67 -19.48 -1.10
CA PHE A 258 -25.05 -19.93 -1.06
C PHE A 258 -25.67 -19.53 0.27
N ASN A 259 -26.75 -18.77 0.25
CA ASN A 259 -27.57 -18.47 1.42
C ASN A 259 -28.94 -19.11 1.23
N TYR A 260 -29.19 -20.17 1.98
CA TYR A 260 -30.44 -20.90 1.97
C TYR A 260 -31.26 -20.58 3.21
N LYS A 261 -32.57 -20.41 3.05
CA LYS A 261 -33.51 -20.22 4.15
C LYS A 261 -34.73 -21.10 3.91
N PHE A 262 -35.17 -21.76 4.98
CA PHE A 262 -36.40 -22.53 5.03
C PHE A 262 -37.14 -22.30 6.36
N GLY A 263 -38.22 -21.51 6.33
CA GLY A 263 -38.96 -21.15 7.53
C GLY A 263 -38.07 -20.50 8.61
N LYS A 264 -37.86 -21.21 9.72
CA LYS A 264 -37.00 -20.78 10.85
C LYS A 264 -35.52 -21.15 10.67
N PHE A 265 -35.19 -21.98 9.68
CA PHE A 265 -33.84 -22.45 9.41
C PHE A 265 -33.15 -21.56 8.37
N GLY A 266 -31.85 -21.34 8.56
CA GLY A 266 -30.98 -20.73 7.56
C GLY A 266 -29.63 -21.43 7.51
N ALA A 267 -29.02 -21.50 6.34
CA ALA A 267 -27.66 -22.01 6.16
C ALA A 267 -26.90 -21.10 5.17
N MET A 268 -25.64 -20.86 5.45
CA MET A 268 -24.70 -20.20 4.55
C MET A 268 -23.53 -21.14 4.30
N LEU A 269 -23.23 -21.39 3.03
CA LEU A 269 -22.05 -22.10 2.58
C LEU A 269 -21.28 -21.17 1.64
N ARG A 270 -19.99 -20.97 1.89
CA ARG A 270 -19.14 -20.11 1.07
C ARG A 270 -17.84 -20.78 0.73
N PHE A 271 -17.43 -20.65 -0.52
CA PHE A 271 -16.12 -21.02 -1.02
C PHE A 271 -15.37 -19.77 -1.45
N VAL A 272 -14.15 -19.57 -0.93
CA VAL A 272 -13.27 -18.48 -1.35
C VAL A 272 -11.99 -19.08 -1.90
N ARG A 273 -11.77 -18.94 -3.22
CA ARG A 273 -10.53 -19.36 -3.88
C ARG A 273 -9.62 -18.16 -4.09
N PHE A 274 -8.39 -18.26 -3.59
CA PHE A 274 -7.28 -17.34 -3.85
C PHE A 274 -6.35 -17.98 -4.88
N GLY A 275 -6.04 -17.26 -5.95
CA GLY A 275 -5.04 -17.70 -6.94
C GLY A 275 -3.64 -17.78 -6.37
N LYS A 276 -2.73 -18.41 -7.11
CA LYS A 276 -1.31 -18.54 -6.75
C LYS A 276 -0.65 -17.18 -6.52
N VAL A 277 0.37 -17.15 -5.67
CA VAL A 277 1.25 -15.98 -5.45
C VAL A 277 2.70 -16.40 -5.57
N THR A 278 3.57 -15.47 -5.91
CA THR A 278 5.00 -15.75 -6.08
C THR A 278 5.84 -14.75 -5.29
N TYR A 279 6.78 -15.27 -4.52
CA TYR A 279 7.89 -14.51 -3.95
C TYR A 279 9.07 -14.56 -4.92
N LEU A 280 9.63 -13.39 -5.27
CA LEU A 280 10.88 -13.29 -6.02
C LEU A 280 11.99 -12.79 -5.09
N ASP A 281 13.09 -13.52 -5.03
CA ASP A 281 14.21 -13.18 -4.17
C ASP A 281 15.03 -12.00 -4.72
N PRO A 282 15.36 -11.00 -3.89
CA PRO A 282 16.08 -9.82 -4.37
C PRO A 282 17.60 -10.06 -4.53
N THR A 283 18.14 -11.16 -4.02
CA THR A 283 19.59 -11.41 -3.95
C THR A 283 20.08 -12.44 -4.98
N ILE A 284 19.21 -13.36 -5.41
CA ILE A 284 19.55 -14.42 -6.37
C ILE A 284 19.02 -14.07 -7.76
N ASP A 285 19.90 -14.01 -8.75
CA ASP A 285 19.50 -13.90 -10.16
C ASP A 285 19.09 -15.29 -10.68
N PRO A 286 17.81 -15.52 -11.05
CA PRO A 286 17.33 -16.81 -11.54
C PRO A 286 17.98 -17.22 -12.87
N ASN A 287 18.63 -16.30 -13.59
CA ASN A 287 19.32 -16.59 -14.84
C ASN A 287 20.79 -16.96 -14.65
N ASP A 288 21.31 -16.91 -13.42
CA ASP A 288 22.68 -17.32 -13.06
C ASP A 288 22.67 -18.48 -12.04
N PRO A 289 22.48 -19.73 -12.49
CA PRO A 289 22.48 -20.90 -11.61
C PRO A 289 23.77 -21.11 -10.82
N SER A 290 24.89 -20.47 -11.21
CA SER A 290 26.15 -20.59 -10.49
C SER A 290 26.12 -19.97 -9.09
N LYS A 291 25.15 -19.06 -8.83
CA LYS A 291 24.98 -18.38 -7.55
C LYS A 291 23.88 -18.96 -6.68
N PHE A 292 23.24 -20.03 -7.12
CA PHE A 292 22.16 -20.66 -6.38
C PHE A 292 22.67 -21.26 -5.07
N PRO A 293 22.04 -20.92 -3.92
CA PRO A 293 22.35 -21.59 -2.68
C PRO A 293 21.92 -23.06 -2.72
N VAL A 294 22.63 -23.91 -1.97
CA VAL A 294 22.22 -25.31 -1.79
C VAL A 294 21.01 -25.34 -0.85
N ASN A 295 19.89 -25.88 -1.31
CA ASN A 295 18.75 -26.15 -0.45
C ASN A 295 19.06 -27.33 0.47
N ALA A 296 19.00 -27.10 1.78
CA ALA A 296 19.30 -28.11 2.79
C ALA A 296 18.31 -29.29 2.79
N PHE A 297 17.11 -29.13 2.22
CA PHE A 297 16.10 -30.20 2.14
C PHE A 297 16.37 -31.18 1.01
N THR A 298 16.89 -30.70 -0.13
CA THR A 298 17.07 -31.52 -1.35
C THR A 298 18.54 -31.82 -1.65
N GLY A 299 19.47 -31.07 -1.06
CA GLY A 299 20.90 -31.12 -1.36
C GLY A 299 21.26 -30.54 -2.73
N ARG A 300 20.35 -29.83 -3.41
CA ARG A 300 20.54 -29.28 -4.76
C ARG A 300 20.68 -27.76 -4.70
N ALA A 301 21.50 -27.21 -5.60
CA ALA A 301 21.55 -25.77 -5.82
C ALA A 301 20.30 -25.34 -6.62
N GLU A 302 19.56 -24.37 -6.10
CA GLU A 302 18.32 -23.86 -6.71
C GLU A 302 18.07 -22.39 -6.35
N THR A 303 17.19 -21.73 -7.11
CA THR A 303 16.74 -20.36 -6.79
C THR A 303 16.00 -20.31 -5.44
N LEU A 304 15.87 -19.11 -4.89
CA LEU A 304 15.03 -18.84 -3.71
C LEU A 304 13.63 -18.32 -4.08
N ASP A 305 13.37 -18.08 -5.37
CA ASP A 305 12.04 -17.74 -5.87
C ASP A 305 11.07 -18.89 -5.61
N GLN A 306 9.91 -18.59 -5.03
CA GLN A 306 8.90 -19.62 -4.74
C GLN A 306 7.51 -19.17 -5.16
N THR A 307 6.81 -20.04 -5.89
CA THR A 307 5.37 -19.91 -6.15
C THR A 307 4.60 -20.78 -5.17
N PHE A 308 3.60 -20.18 -4.52
CA PHE A 308 2.67 -20.81 -3.60
C PHE A 308 1.37 -21.06 -4.36
N ASP A 309 0.84 -22.27 -4.28
CA ASP A 309 -0.29 -22.71 -5.08
C ASP A 309 -1.58 -21.99 -4.69
N ALA A 310 -2.60 -22.12 -5.54
CA ALA A 310 -3.90 -21.56 -5.25
C ALA A 310 -4.55 -22.24 -4.05
N LYS A 311 -5.21 -21.47 -3.19
CA LYS A 311 -5.86 -21.94 -1.96
C LYS A 311 -7.36 -21.76 -1.99
N MET A 312 -8.11 -22.68 -1.40
CA MET A 312 -9.56 -22.58 -1.28
C MET A 312 -9.99 -22.76 0.17
N VAL A 313 -10.68 -21.75 0.71
CA VAL A 313 -11.24 -21.75 2.06
C VAL A 313 -12.74 -22.01 1.96
N THR A 314 -13.26 -22.91 2.78
CA THR A 314 -14.70 -23.19 2.89
C THR A 314 -15.22 -22.69 4.23
N ASP A 315 -16.25 -21.87 4.20
CA ASP A 315 -16.96 -21.40 5.39
C ASP A 315 -18.38 -21.97 5.41
N LEU A 316 -18.86 -22.36 6.59
CA LEU A 316 -20.20 -22.88 6.80
C LEU A 316 -20.81 -22.25 8.04
N SER A 317 -22.07 -21.84 7.96
CA SER A 317 -22.85 -21.52 9.15
C SER A 317 -24.29 -21.99 9.02
N VAL A 318 -24.84 -22.48 10.12
CA VAL A 318 -26.24 -22.92 10.23
C VAL A 318 -26.90 -22.12 11.34
N SER A 319 -28.07 -21.59 11.05
CA SER A 319 -28.84 -20.74 11.94
C SER A 319 -30.26 -21.28 12.15
N TYR A 320 -30.79 -21.08 13.34
CA TYR A 320 -32.17 -21.41 13.67
C TYR A 320 -32.82 -20.32 14.52
N GLN A 321 -34.01 -19.88 14.11
CA GLN A 321 -34.82 -18.92 14.85
C GLN A 321 -35.63 -19.66 15.93
N VAL A 322 -35.07 -19.73 17.15
CA VAL A 322 -35.67 -20.43 18.29
C VAL A 322 -37.00 -19.81 18.67
N LEU A 323 -36.99 -18.49 18.93
CA LEU A 323 -38.17 -17.67 19.25
C LEU A 323 -38.21 -16.46 18.32
N ARG A 324 -39.32 -15.72 18.27
CA ARG A 324 -39.44 -14.53 17.40
C ARG A 324 -38.31 -13.50 17.57
N TYR A 325 -37.78 -13.38 18.78
CA TYR A 325 -36.69 -12.46 19.14
C TYR A 325 -35.34 -13.15 19.34
N LEU A 326 -35.28 -14.48 19.42
CA LEU A 326 -34.07 -15.24 19.73
C LEU A 326 -33.64 -16.12 18.56
N GLY A 327 -32.45 -15.85 18.03
CA GLY A 327 -31.79 -16.66 16.99
C GLY A 327 -30.46 -17.23 17.49
N VAL A 328 -30.13 -18.43 17.03
CA VAL A 328 -28.84 -19.09 17.32
C VAL A 328 -28.18 -19.46 16.01
N THR A 329 -26.87 -19.25 15.90
CA THR A 329 -26.05 -19.66 14.76
C THR A 329 -24.84 -20.43 15.26
N LEU A 330 -24.53 -21.54 14.61
CA LEU A 330 -23.27 -22.28 14.74
C LEU A 330 -22.54 -22.17 13.41
N GLY A 331 -21.23 -21.92 13.44
CA GLY A 331 -20.46 -21.79 12.21
C GLY A 331 -18.99 -22.13 12.35
N ALA A 332 -18.36 -22.30 11.19
CA ALA A 332 -16.95 -22.53 11.03
C ALA A 332 -16.43 -21.65 9.89
N ASN A 333 -15.39 -20.88 10.16
CA ASN A 333 -14.53 -20.31 9.14
C ASN A 333 -13.39 -21.29 8.86
N ASN A 334 -13.05 -21.47 7.58
CA ASN A 334 -12.05 -22.45 7.16
C ASN A 334 -12.33 -23.86 7.71
N LEU A 335 -13.53 -24.39 7.41
CA LEU A 335 -14.06 -25.66 7.91
C LEU A 335 -13.10 -26.85 7.73
N PHE A 336 -12.29 -26.85 6.67
CA PHE A 336 -11.37 -27.94 6.34
C PHE A 336 -9.93 -27.72 6.84
N ASN A 337 -9.69 -26.68 7.63
CA ASN A 337 -8.39 -26.40 8.25
C ASN A 337 -7.27 -26.22 7.20
N GLU A 338 -7.54 -25.45 6.15
CA GLU A 338 -6.56 -25.17 5.08
C GLU A 338 -5.48 -24.20 5.59
N TYR A 339 -4.22 -24.45 5.23
CA TYR A 339 -3.06 -23.59 5.54
C TYR A 339 -2.37 -23.13 4.25
N GLN A 340 -1.54 -22.08 4.37
CA GLN A 340 -0.66 -21.66 3.27
C GLN A 340 0.33 -22.78 2.95
N ASP A 341 0.90 -22.78 1.74
CA ASP A 341 2.01 -23.70 1.47
C ASP A 341 3.24 -23.30 2.29
N MET A 342 3.93 -24.31 2.79
CA MET A 342 5.21 -24.12 3.48
C MET A 342 6.29 -23.71 2.48
N HIS A 343 7.34 -23.07 2.98
CA HIS A 343 8.55 -22.86 2.21
C HIS A 343 9.18 -24.20 1.80
N ILE A 344 9.53 -24.31 0.52
CA ILE A 344 10.29 -25.47 0.00
C ILE A 344 11.78 -25.19 -0.10
N HIS A 345 12.20 -23.93 0.06
CA HIS A 345 13.61 -23.52 0.06
C HIS A 345 14.05 -23.23 1.49
N SER A 346 15.05 -23.96 1.99
CA SER A 346 15.57 -23.78 3.34
C SER A 346 16.08 -22.36 3.61
N GLY A 347 16.61 -21.69 2.58
CA GLY A 347 17.09 -20.30 2.66
C GLY A 347 16.01 -19.28 3.02
N ASN A 348 14.74 -19.58 2.75
CA ASN A 348 13.63 -18.67 3.05
C ASN A 348 13.09 -18.81 4.48
N MET A 349 13.50 -19.84 5.23
CA MET A 349 12.88 -20.17 6.52
C MET A 349 13.57 -19.54 7.74
N SER A 350 14.68 -18.83 7.57
CA SER A 350 15.46 -18.22 8.67
C SER A 350 15.73 -19.23 9.81
N LEU A 351 16.41 -20.33 9.49
CA LEU A 351 16.69 -21.44 10.43
C LEU A 351 15.41 -22.08 11.00
N GLY A 352 14.37 -22.21 10.17
CA GLY A 352 13.09 -22.84 10.54
C GLY A 352 12.12 -21.94 11.31
N ARG A 353 12.47 -20.67 11.57
CA ARG A 353 11.59 -19.71 12.25
C ARG A 353 10.34 -19.35 11.45
N PHE A 354 10.46 -19.26 10.13
CA PHE A 354 9.38 -18.87 9.23
C PHE A 354 9.06 -20.00 8.27
N ILE A 355 8.22 -20.94 8.70
CA ILE A 355 7.84 -22.09 7.86
C ILE A 355 6.87 -21.72 6.73
N TYR A 356 6.10 -20.65 6.91
CA TYR A 356 5.25 -20.03 5.90
C TYR A 356 5.84 -18.69 5.48
N SER A 357 5.47 -18.22 4.28
CA SER A 357 5.95 -16.94 3.79
C SER A 357 5.37 -15.78 4.59
N ARG A 358 6.28 -14.93 5.07
CA ARG A 358 5.97 -13.60 5.64
C ARG A 358 5.97 -12.49 4.59
N ARG A 359 6.36 -12.81 3.35
CA ARG A 359 6.56 -11.85 2.26
C ARG A 359 5.39 -11.84 1.28
N VAL A 360 4.75 -12.99 1.08
CA VAL A 360 3.56 -13.15 0.24
C VAL A 360 2.52 -13.95 1.01
N GLN A 361 1.26 -13.50 1.02
CA GLN A 361 0.18 -14.14 1.77
C GLN A 361 -1.13 -14.08 0.98
N GLN A 362 -1.81 -15.21 0.84
CA GLN A 362 -3.10 -15.32 0.13
C GLN A 362 -4.30 -15.28 1.07
N MET A 363 -4.15 -15.87 2.26
CA MET A 363 -5.19 -16.06 3.27
C MET A 363 -4.58 -16.07 4.67
N GLY A 364 -5.41 -16.05 5.73
CA GLY A 364 -4.92 -16.12 7.11
C GLY A 364 -4.25 -17.44 7.48
N PHE A 365 -3.45 -17.45 8.55
CA PHE A 365 -2.66 -18.61 9.01
C PHE A 365 -3.29 -19.40 10.17
N ASN A 366 -4.46 -18.97 10.68
CA ASN A 366 -5.05 -19.48 11.92
C ASN A 366 -5.81 -20.82 11.77
N GLY A 367 -5.79 -21.45 10.60
CA GLY A 367 -6.52 -22.70 10.37
C GLY A 367 -8.04 -22.55 10.54
N SER A 368 -8.70 -23.60 11.04
CA SER A 368 -10.14 -23.60 11.33
C SER A 368 -10.51 -22.73 12.55
N TYR A 369 -11.60 -21.98 12.43
CA TYR A 369 -12.18 -21.21 13.52
C TYR A 369 -13.67 -21.52 13.67
N PHE A 370 -14.06 -22.11 14.80
CA PHE A 370 -15.44 -22.46 15.11
C PHE A 370 -16.06 -21.42 16.04
N PHE A 371 -17.32 -21.07 15.81
CA PHE A 371 -18.03 -20.07 16.60
C PHE A 371 -19.50 -20.41 16.81
N ALA A 372 -20.06 -19.84 17.87
CA ALA A 372 -21.49 -19.75 18.13
C ALA A 372 -21.89 -18.29 18.27
N ARG A 373 -23.06 -17.93 17.75
CA ARG A 373 -23.63 -16.58 17.87
C ARG A 373 -25.07 -16.68 18.35
N VAL A 374 -25.41 -15.87 19.34
CA VAL A 374 -26.79 -15.66 19.79
C VAL A 374 -27.20 -14.24 19.40
N SER A 375 -28.35 -14.11 18.72
CA SER A 375 -28.91 -12.82 18.33
C SER A 375 -30.23 -12.59 19.04
N LEU A 376 -30.34 -11.45 19.75
CA LEU A 376 -31.57 -10.99 20.38
C LEU A 376 -32.09 -9.74 19.65
N ASN A 377 -33.17 -9.89 18.90
CA ASN A 377 -33.81 -8.78 18.19
C ASN A 377 -34.99 -8.29 19.03
N LEU A 378 -34.75 -7.26 19.83
CA LEU A 378 -35.78 -6.62 20.64
C LEU A 378 -36.57 -5.64 19.77
N PRO A 379 -37.90 -5.65 19.82
CA PRO A 379 -38.70 -4.63 19.15
C PRO A 379 -38.36 -3.26 19.75
N THR A 380 -37.95 -2.32 18.92
CA THR A 380 -37.95 -0.92 19.30
C THR A 380 -39.39 -0.42 19.14
N GLY A 381 -40.09 -0.28 20.27
CA GLY A 381 -41.45 0.27 20.26
C GLY A 381 -41.46 1.65 19.61
N LYS A 382 -42.45 1.89 18.74
CA LYS A 382 -43.10 3.19 18.64
C LYS A 382 -44.41 3.11 19.41
#